data_AF-A0A9X2C9R1-F1
#
_entry.id   AF-A0A9X2C9R1-F1
#
_cell.length_a   1.000
_cell.length_b   1.000
_cell.length_c   1.000
_cell.angle_alpha   90.00
_cell.angle_beta   90.00
_cell.angle_gamma   90.00
#
_symmetry.space_group_name_H-M   'P 1'
#
loop_
_entity.id
_entity.type
_entity.pdbx_description
1 polymer ?
#
loop_
_entity_poly.entity_id
_entity_poly.type
_entity_poly.pdbx_seq_one_letter_code
_entity_poly.pdbx_strand_id
1 'polypeptide(L)'
;MNNTLSCALPEDLLCVSLNAEAGVPIDAITCAITRADSVLTLLEDHFENESSRLANHVIAAILWDVRGTLGLIKTLALHADVTSVPLDQKGGAQ
;
A
#
# COMPACT_ATOMS: atom_id res chain seq x y z
N MET A 1 -18.60 -9.58 13.66
CA MET A 1 -19.30 -9.87 12.39
C MET A 1 -18.28 -10.45 11.44
N ASN A 2 -18.45 -11.71 11.03
CA ASN A 2 -17.47 -12.42 10.21
C ASN A 2 -17.57 -11.93 8.78
N ASN A 3 -16.78 -10.91 8.43
CA ASN A 3 -16.66 -10.45 7.06
C ASN A 3 -15.79 -11.46 6.32
N THR A 4 -16.41 -12.52 5.80
CA THR A 4 -15.76 -13.44 4.86
C THR A 4 -15.28 -12.62 3.67
N LEU A 5 -13.97 -12.40 3.60
CA LEU A 5 -13.29 -11.75 2.48
C LEU A 5 -13.55 -12.61 1.24
N SER A 6 -14.61 -12.31 0.51
CA SER A 6 -14.88 -12.89 -0.81
C SER A 6 -13.94 -12.23 -1.80
N CYS A 7 -12.68 -12.63 -1.80
CA CYS A 7 -11.70 -12.21 -2.80
C CYS A 7 -11.99 -12.98 -4.09
N ALA A 8 -12.67 -12.35 -5.05
CA ALA A 8 -12.93 -12.94 -6.37
C ALA A 8 -11.68 -12.86 -7.27
N LEU A 9 -10.81 -11.89 -6.99
CA LEU A 9 -9.55 -11.65 -7.67
C LEU A 9 -8.41 -11.36 -6.67
N PRO A 10 -7.13 -11.64 -7.00
CA PRO A 10 -5.98 -11.32 -6.13
C PRO A 10 -5.92 -9.85 -5.71
N GLU A 11 -6.32 -8.94 -6.60
CA GLU A 11 -6.44 -7.50 -6.34
C GLU A 11 -7.49 -7.15 -5.27
N ASP A 12 -8.51 -7.99 -5.06
CA ASP A 12 -9.52 -7.76 -4.01
C ASP A 12 -8.95 -7.90 -2.60
N LEU A 13 -7.85 -8.66 -2.46
CA LEU A 13 -7.13 -8.80 -1.19
C LEU A 13 -6.39 -7.51 -0.81
N LEU A 14 -6.16 -6.64 -1.79
CA LEU A 14 -5.51 -5.34 -1.65
C LEU A 14 -6.55 -4.19 -1.59
N CYS A 15 -7.83 -4.46 -1.78
CA CYS A 15 -8.87 -3.43 -1.67
C CYS A 15 -9.17 -3.14 -0.20
N VAL A 16 -9.04 -1.87 0.20
CA VAL A 16 -9.53 -1.42 1.51
C VAL A 16 -11.05 -1.36 1.48
N SER A 17 -11.65 -1.96 2.51
CA SER A 17 -13.10 -1.95 2.72
C SER A 17 -13.62 -0.52 2.70
N LEU A 18 -14.69 -0.27 1.93
CA LEU A 18 -15.42 1.00 1.91
C LEU A 18 -15.98 1.40 3.29
N ASN A 19 -16.04 0.45 4.23
CA ASN A 19 -16.51 0.65 5.60
C ASN A 19 -15.36 0.75 6.62
N ALA A 20 -14.11 0.96 6.17
CA ALA A 20 -12.97 1.10 7.06
C ALA A 20 -13.11 2.36 7.93
N GLU A 21 -12.78 2.24 9.22
CA GLU A 21 -12.81 3.39 10.15
C GLU A 21 -11.82 4.48 9.71
N ALA A 22 -12.14 5.73 10.04
CA ALA A 22 -11.26 6.87 9.78
C ALA A 22 -9.89 6.64 10.46
N GLY A 23 -8.80 6.74 9.69
CA GLY A 23 -7.43 6.44 10.15
C GLY A 23 -6.86 5.13 9.58
N VAL A 24 -7.69 4.12 9.30
CA VAL A 24 -7.24 2.86 8.70
C VAL A 24 -6.63 3.05 7.30
N PRO A 25 -7.15 3.93 6.42
CA PRO A 25 -6.55 4.16 5.11
C PRO A 25 -5.14 4.76 5.15
N ILE A 26 -4.82 5.63 6.13
CA ILE A 26 -3.50 6.27 6.22
C ILE A 26 -2.44 5.32 6.77
N ASP A 27 -2.80 4.44 7.70
CA ASP A 27 -1.91 3.38 8.19
C ASP A 27 -1.60 2.38 7.08
N ALA A 28 -2.60 2.02 6.27
CA ALA A 28 -2.43 1.15 5.10
C ALA A 28 -1.50 1.77 4.04
N ILE A 29 -1.63 3.08 3.78
CA ILE A 29 -0.74 3.81 2.86
C ILE A 29 0.68 3.81 3.40
N THR A 30 0.86 4.16 4.67
CA THR A 30 2.17 4.19 5.33
C THR A 30 2.84 2.82 5.27
N CYS A 31 2.11 1.76 5.60
CA CYS A 31 2.59 0.38 5.53
C CYS A 31 3.01 -0.01 4.10
N ALA A 32 2.20 0.32 3.10
CA ALA A 32 2.53 0.03 1.70
C ALA A 32 3.80 0.78 1.24
N ILE A 33 3.97 2.05 1.64
CA ILE A 33 5.18 2.82 1.35
C ILE A 33 6.41 2.17 1.98
N THR A 34 6.37 1.86 3.28
CA THR A 34 7.49 1.21 3.99
C THR A 34 7.86 -0.15 3.37
N ARG A 35 6.88 -0.91 2.89
CA ARG A 35 7.13 -2.18 2.20
C ARG A 35 7.87 -1.95 0.88
N ALA A 36 7.39 -1.02 0.05
CA ALA A 36 8.05 -0.70 -1.23
C ALA A 36 9.50 -0.22 -1.01
N ASP A 37 9.71 0.64 0.00
CA ASP A 37 11.01 1.18 0.36
C ASP A 37 11.98 0.06 0.77
N SER A 38 11.55 -0.84 1.68
CA SER A 38 12.36 -1.98 2.12
C SER A 38 12.78 -2.89 0.97
N VAL A 39 11.88 -3.15 0.01
CA VAL A 39 12.15 -3.98 -1.16
C VAL A 39 13.15 -3.31 -2.10
N LEU A 40 13.05 -2.00 -2.28
CA LEU A 40 14.01 -1.23 -3.09
C LEU A 40 15.39 -1.16 -2.42
N THR A 41 15.46 -0.91 -1.11
CA THR A 41 16.74 -0.91 -0.37
C THR A 41 17.48 -2.25 -0.49
N LEU A 42 16.77 -3.38 -0.40
CA LEU A 42 17.37 -4.70 -0.57
C LEU A 42 17.88 -4.94 -2.01
N LEU A 43 17.22 -4.34 -3.00
CA LEU A 43 17.64 -4.39 -4.40
C LEU A 43 18.85 -3.49 -4.66
N GLU A 44 18.88 -2.29 -4.06
CA GLU A 44 19.99 -1.35 -4.13
C GLU A 44 21.27 -1.94 -3.56
N ASP A 45 21.21 -2.57 -2.38
CA ASP A 45 22.34 -3.28 -1.76
C ASP A 45 22.93 -4.36 -2.69
N HIS A 46 22.10 -4.99 -3.51
CA HIS A 46 22.55 -5.96 -4.53
C HIS A 46 23.23 -5.34 -5.75
N PHE A 47 23.00 -4.07 -6.04
CA PHE A 47 23.66 -3.34 -7.12
C PHE A 47 24.92 -2.61 -6.64
N GLU A 48 25.00 -2.26 -5.35
CA GLU A 48 26.14 -1.54 -4.76
C GLU A 48 27.28 -2.48 -4.34
N ASN A 49 26.98 -3.70 -3.90
CA ASN A 49 27.99 -4.68 -3.52
C ASN A 49 28.51 -5.48 -4.73
N GLU A 50 29.81 -5.83 -4.74
CA GLU A 50 30.41 -6.76 -5.73
C GLU A 50 29.98 -8.24 -5.55
N SER A 51 28.83 -8.46 -4.92
CA SER A 51 28.18 -9.75 -4.75
C SER A 51 27.75 -10.34 -6.10
N SER A 52 27.46 -11.64 -6.14
CA SER A 52 26.85 -12.26 -7.31
C SER A 52 25.52 -11.59 -7.66
N ARG A 53 25.43 -10.96 -8.83
CA ARG A 53 24.22 -10.31 -9.34
C ARG A 53 23.02 -11.27 -9.31
N LEU A 54 21.87 -10.79 -8.81
CA LEU A 54 20.62 -11.54 -8.86
C LEU A 54 20.27 -11.94 -10.31
N ALA A 55 19.67 -13.12 -10.46
CA ALA A 55 19.16 -13.53 -11.75
C ALA A 55 18.09 -12.54 -12.24
N ASN A 56 18.06 -12.26 -13.56
CA ASN A 56 17.15 -11.28 -14.15
C ASN A 56 15.68 -11.51 -13.78
N HIS A 57 15.25 -12.77 -13.63
CA HIS A 57 13.88 -13.10 -13.25
C HIS A 57 13.54 -12.69 -11.80
N VAL A 58 14.53 -12.70 -10.89
CA VAL A 58 14.37 -12.24 -9.51
C VAL A 58 14.23 -10.71 -9.49
N ILE A 59 15.09 -10.00 -10.22
CA ILE A 59 15.01 -8.54 -10.36
C ILE A 59 13.65 -8.15 -10.98
N ALA A 60 13.20 -8.87 -12.01
CA ALA A 60 11.90 -8.62 -12.62
C ALA A 60 10.73 -8.85 -11.64
N ALA A 61 10.80 -9.88 -10.80
CA ALA A 61 9.80 -10.15 -9.76
C ALA A 61 9.75 -9.04 -8.70
N ILE A 62 10.92 -8.54 -8.26
CA ILE A 62 11.02 -7.41 -7.34
C ILE A 62 10.37 -6.15 -7.92
N LEU A 63 10.69 -5.82 -9.18
CA LEU A 63 10.10 -4.68 -9.88
C LEU A 63 8.58 -4.83 -10.07
N TRP A 64 8.09 -6.05 -10.18
CA TRP A 64 6.65 -6.33 -10.24
C TRP A 64 5.97 -6.12 -8.88
N ASP A 65 6.59 -6.55 -7.78
CA ASP A 65 6.07 -6.32 -6.43
C ASP A 65 5.97 -4.81 -6.10
N VAL A 66 7.03 -4.05 -6.37
CA VAL A 66 7.01 -2.59 -6.14
C VAL A 66 5.92 -1.92 -6.98
N ARG A 67 5.74 -2.33 -8.24
CA ARG A 67 4.64 -1.82 -9.08
C ARG A 67 3.26 -2.16 -8.53
N GLY A 68 3.06 -3.37 -8.01
CA GLY A 68 1.83 -3.75 -7.32
C GLY A 68 1.57 -2.89 -6.09
N THR A 69 2.61 -2.61 -5.30
CA THR A 69 2.53 -1.77 -4.11
C THR A 69 2.19 -0.32 -4.44
N LEU A 70 2.75 0.24 -5.51
CA LEU A 70 2.38 1.56 -6.01
C LEU A 70 0.91 1.61 -6.48
N GLY A 71 0.42 0.54 -7.12
CA GLY A 71 -0.98 0.39 -7.48
C GLY A 71 -1.90 0.43 -6.26
N LEU A 72 -1.53 -0.31 -5.20
CA LEU A 72 -2.23 -0.31 -3.92
C LEU A 72 -2.27 1.09 -3.29
N ILE A 73 -1.12 1.76 -3.17
CA ILE A 73 -1.02 3.13 -2.62
C ILE A 73 -1.96 4.07 -3.37
N LYS A 74 -1.99 4.00 -4.71
CA LYS A 74 -2.88 4.83 -5.54
C LYS A 74 -4.34 4.57 -5.23
N THR A 75 -4.76 3.31 -5.11
CA THR A 75 -6.14 2.95 -4.76
C THR A 75 -6.52 3.49 -3.38
N LEU A 76 -5.63 3.34 -2.40
CA LEU A 76 -5.85 3.85 -1.04
C LEU A 76 -5.94 5.38 -1.01
N ALA A 77 -5.07 6.07 -1.74
CA ALA A 77 -5.07 7.53 -1.83
C ALA A 77 -6.35 8.05 -2.50
N LEU A 78 -6.82 7.40 -3.56
CA LEU A 78 -8.10 7.74 -4.20
C LEU A 78 -9.29 7.50 -3.27
N HIS A 79 -9.28 6.39 -2.52
CA HIS A 79 -10.31 6.13 -1.52
C HIS A 79 -10.30 7.17 -0.40
N ALA A 80 -9.11 7.55 0.08
CA ALA A 80 -8.95 8.60 1.09
C ALA A 80 -9.47 9.95 0.58
N ASP A 81 -9.17 10.35 -0.67
CA ASP A 81 -9.67 11.59 -1.28
C ASP A 81 -11.21 11.63 -1.32
N VAL A 82 -11.85 10.54 -1.76
CA VAL A 82 -13.32 10.42 -1.81
C VAL A 82 -13.96 10.45 -0.42
N THR A 83 -13.28 9.91 0.59
CA THR A 83 -13.80 9.80 1.98
C THR A 83 -13.37 10.95 2.89
N SER A 84 -12.56 11.88 2.37
CA SER A 84 -12.13 13.09 3.08
C SER A 84 -13.30 14.06 3.23
N VAL A 85 -14.14 13.85 4.25
CA VAL A 85 -15.06 14.87 4.72
C VAL A 85 -14.20 15.98 5.34
N PRO A 86 -14.36 17.27 4.98
CA PRO A 86 -13.73 18.33 5.78
C PRO A 86 -14.19 18.15 7.21
N LEU A 87 -13.25 18.17 8.17
CA LEU A 87 -13.59 18.14 9.60
C LEU A 87 -14.60 19.24 9.85
N ASP A 88 -15.88 18.86 9.97
CA ASP A 88 -16.91 19.74 10.48
C ASP A 88 -16.42 20.13 11.87
N GLN A 89 -16.24 21.44 12.08
CA GLN A 89 -15.77 22.04 13.32
C GLN A 89 -16.80 21.80 14.43
N LYS A 90 -16.94 20.56 14.88
CA LYS A 90 -17.72 20.20 16.05
C LYS A 90 -16.90 20.51 17.28
N GLY A 91 -17.01 21.75 17.76
CA GLY A 91 -16.64 22.08 19.13
C GLY A 91 -16.00 23.44 19.36
N GLY A 92 -16.65 24.53 18.94
CA GLY A 92 -16.50 25.82 19.61
C GLY A 92 -17.70 26.02 20.53
N ALA A 93 -17.48 25.98 21.84
CA ALA A 93 -18.53 26.14 22.85
C ALA A 93 -19.32 27.46 22.65
N GLN A 94 -20.65 27.37 22.79
CA GLN A 94 -21.56 28.52 22.93
C GLN A 94 -21.33 29.25 24.26
#